data_AF-A0A496QF41-F1
#
_entry.id   AF-A0A496QF41-F1
#
_cell.length_a   1.000
_cell.length_b   1.000
_cell.length_c   1.000
_cell.angle_alpha   90.00
_cell.angle_beta   90.00
_cell.angle_gamma   90.00
#
_symmetry.space_group_name_H-M   'P 1'
#
loop_
_entity.id
_entity.type
_entity.pdbx_description
1 polymer ?
#
loop_
_entity_poly.entity_id
_entity_poly.type
_entity_poly.pdbx_seq_one_letter_code
_entity_poly.pdbx_strand_id
1 'polypeptide(L)'
;MENLSFKTTSVWEKRDINTIDSYSRGYLDYITKSLTERLAVEETVELLKKAGFRPLEYYETAKENIKTGDKVYLVKSGKALLAFKIAGNFRKGLNMVAAHIDSPRLDLKPKPLKEKSGLAFLKTHYYGGIKKYQWLNIPLALVGTVVLENGDKVNINIGNAPGDPVFVISDLLPHLDNRKG
;
A
#
# COMPACT_ATOMS: atom_id res chain seq x y z
N MET A 1 -29.96 -12.18 35.09
CA MET A 1 -30.09 -11.74 33.68
C MET A 1 -29.51 -10.33 33.57
N GLU A 2 -28.29 -10.15 34.06
CA GLU A 2 -27.64 -8.85 34.24
C GLU A 2 -26.24 -8.93 33.62
N ASN A 3 -25.84 -7.89 32.89
CA ASN A 3 -24.59 -7.74 32.12
C ASN A 3 -24.63 -8.21 30.65
N LEU A 4 -25.69 -7.86 29.92
CA LEU A 4 -25.69 -7.84 28.44
C LEU A 4 -25.39 -6.45 27.85
N SER A 5 -25.11 -5.43 28.68
CA SER A 5 -24.79 -4.08 28.18
C SER A 5 -23.28 -3.93 27.96
N PHE A 6 -22.87 -3.84 26.70
CA PHE A 6 -21.52 -3.42 26.34
C PHE A 6 -21.35 -1.93 26.66
N LYS A 7 -20.66 -1.62 27.75
CA LYS A 7 -20.31 -0.23 28.09
C LYS A 7 -19.12 0.20 27.24
N THR A 8 -19.35 1.14 26.32
CA THR A 8 -18.27 1.78 25.58
C THR A 8 -17.40 2.59 26.54
N THR A 9 -16.10 2.59 26.31
CA THR A 9 -15.15 3.43 27.04
C THR A 9 -14.18 3.99 26.04
N SER A 10 -13.77 5.23 26.25
CA SER A 10 -12.75 5.85 25.43
C SER A 10 -11.45 5.05 25.49
N VAL A 11 -10.80 4.85 24.34
CA VAL A 11 -9.46 4.22 24.30
C VAL A 11 -8.45 5.06 25.09
N TRP A 12 -8.62 6.38 25.09
CA TRP A 12 -7.79 7.34 25.84
C TRP A 12 -7.81 7.13 27.36
N GLU A 13 -8.88 6.55 27.90
CA GLU A 13 -8.99 6.24 29.33
C GLU A 13 -8.37 4.88 29.69
N LYS A 14 -8.17 4.00 28.68
CA LYS A 14 -7.75 2.60 28.88
C LYS A 14 -6.33 2.30 28.45
N ARG A 15 -5.70 3.19 27.69
CA ARG A 15 -4.38 2.97 27.09
C ARG A 15 -3.48 4.14 27.40
N ASP A 16 -2.22 3.81 27.68
CA ASP A 16 -1.17 4.78 27.90
C ASP A 16 -0.90 5.59 26.62
N ILE A 17 -0.81 6.92 26.77
CA ILE A 17 -0.65 7.84 25.65
C ILE A 17 0.68 7.65 24.93
N ASN A 18 1.76 7.31 25.64
CA ASN A 18 3.07 7.10 25.02
C ASN A 18 3.07 5.85 24.13
N THR A 19 2.35 4.81 24.56
CA THR A 19 2.14 3.60 23.75
C THR A 19 1.35 3.90 22.47
N ILE A 20 0.29 4.71 22.57
CA ILE A 20 -0.51 5.15 21.41
C ILE A 20 0.37 5.97 20.45
N ASP A 21 1.12 6.95 20.95
CA ASP A 21 1.96 7.82 20.13
C ASP A 21 3.08 7.03 19.44
N SER A 22 3.77 6.14 20.17
CA SER A 22 4.81 5.28 19.60
C SER A 22 4.27 4.38 18.50
N TYR A 23 3.10 3.75 18.69
CA TYR A 23 2.48 2.92 17.65
C TYR A 23 2.06 3.76 16.44
N SER A 24 1.47 4.93 16.68
CA SER A 24 1.01 5.84 15.62
C SER A 24 2.17 6.34 14.77
N ARG A 25 3.32 6.67 15.36
CA ARG A 25 4.53 7.06 14.61
C ARG A 25 5.06 5.94 13.73
N GLY A 26 5.11 4.70 14.25
CA GLY A 26 5.49 3.54 13.45
C GLY A 26 4.52 3.28 12.30
N TYR A 27 3.22 3.46 12.55
CA TYR A 27 2.19 3.37 11.51
C TYR A 27 2.35 4.45 10.44
N LEU A 28 2.60 5.70 10.85
CA LEU A 28 2.87 6.82 9.93
C LEU A 28 4.07 6.53 9.03
N ASP A 29 5.19 6.05 9.59
CA ASP A 29 6.37 5.68 8.82
C ASP A 29 6.06 4.56 7.80
N TYR A 30 5.30 3.55 8.20
CA TYR A 30 4.88 2.46 7.32
C TYR A 30 4.03 2.97 6.15
N ILE A 31 3.01 3.81 6.39
CA ILE A 31 2.14 4.31 5.32
C ILE A 31 2.88 5.28 4.38
N THR A 32 3.85 6.05 4.88
CA THR A 32 4.68 6.94 4.05
C THR A 32 5.51 6.16 3.04
N LYS A 33 5.97 4.96 3.41
CA LYS A 33 6.73 4.07 2.52
C LYS A 33 5.82 3.22 1.63
N SER A 34 4.60 2.94 2.06
CA SER A 34 3.67 1.98 1.45
C SER A 34 2.64 2.64 0.51
N LEU A 35 3.08 3.53 -0.37
CA LEU A 35 2.19 4.35 -1.23
C LEU A 35 1.43 3.55 -2.29
N THR A 36 1.93 2.37 -2.66
CA THR A 36 1.29 1.46 -3.63
C THR A 36 1.24 0.06 -3.04
N GLU A 37 0.40 -0.81 -3.60
CA GLU A 37 0.30 -2.20 -3.16
C GLU A 37 1.64 -2.94 -3.24
N ARG A 38 2.49 -2.55 -4.20
CA ARG A 38 3.82 -3.15 -4.38
C ARG A 38 4.77 -2.73 -3.26
N LEU A 39 4.82 -1.43 -2.97
CA LEU A 39 5.65 -0.90 -1.89
C LEU A 39 5.18 -1.39 -0.52
N ALA A 40 3.86 -1.52 -0.31
CA ALA A 40 3.31 -2.11 0.91
C ALA A 40 3.76 -3.56 1.11
N VAL A 41 3.80 -4.37 0.04
CA VAL A 41 4.37 -5.72 0.08
C VAL A 41 5.87 -5.67 0.43
N GLU A 42 6.64 -4.81 -0.24
CA GLU A 42 8.09 -4.67 0.00
C GLU A 42 8.40 -4.30 1.46
N GLU A 43 7.74 -3.26 1.99
CA GLU A 43 7.90 -2.83 3.39
C GLU A 43 7.47 -3.93 4.37
N THR A 44 6.34 -4.60 4.11
CA THR A 44 5.87 -5.71 4.95
C THR A 44 6.85 -6.88 4.95
N VAL A 45 7.45 -7.21 3.80
CA VAL A 45 8.46 -8.27 3.72
C VAL A 45 9.65 -7.95 4.60
N GLU A 46 10.13 -6.70 4.61
CA GLU A 46 11.24 -6.29 5.48
C GLU A 46 10.88 -6.38 6.97
N LEU A 47 9.66 -6.01 7.35
CA LEU A 47 9.15 -6.19 8.71
C LEU A 47 9.08 -7.68 9.10
N LEU A 48 8.59 -8.54 8.20
CA LEU A 48 8.48 -9.98 8.43
C LEU A 48 9.85 -10.63 8.58
N LYS A 49 10.82 -10.28 7.73
CA LYS A 49 12.21 -10.75 7.84
C LYS A 49 12.81 -10.37 9.19
N LYS A 50 12.67 -9.11 9.62
CA LYS A 50 13.13 -8.64 10.95
C LYS A 50 12.47 -9.40 12.10
N ALA A 51 11.21 -9.82 11.92
CA ALA A 51 10.48 -10.64 12.87
C ALA A 51 10.81 -12.15 12.80
N GLY A 52 11.78 -12.56 11.97
CA GLY A 52 12.25 -13.94 11.83
C GLY A 52 11.38 -14.82 10.93
N PHE A 53 10.55 -14.23 10.06
CA PHE A 53 9.84 -15.00 9.04
C PHE A 53 10.76 -15.33 7.86
N ARG A 54 10.50 -16.47 7.22
CA ARG A 54 11.18 -16.91 6.00
C ARG A 54 10.19 -17.03 4.83
N PRO A 55 10.62 -16.75 3.60
CA PRO A 55 9.79 -16.98 2.42
C PRO A 55 9.48 -18.47 2.26
N LEU A 56 8.33 -18.82 1.68
CA LEU A 56 7.96 -20.22 1.42
C LEU A 56 9.01 -20.93 0.55
N GLU A 57 9.58 -20.20 -0.41
CA GLU A 57 10.62 -20.65 -1.33
C GLU A 57 11.89 -21.16 -0.59
N TYR A 58 12.16 -20.66 0.62
CA TYR A 58 13.26 -21.16 1.46
C TYR A 58 13.09 -22.65 1.79
N TYR A 59 11.88 -23.04 2.21
CA TYR A 59 11.58 -24.42 2.61
C TYR A 59 11.54 -25.35 1.39
N GLU A 60 11.00 -24.87 0.28
CA GLU A 60 10.99 -25.60 -1.00
C GLU A 60 12.42 -25.90 -1.49
N THR A 61 13.30 -24.90 -1.45
CA THR A 61 14.69 -25.02 -1.88
C THR A 61 15.51 -25.91 -0.94
N ALA A 62 15.35 -25.73 0.37
CA ALA A 62 16.04 -26.53 1.38
C ALA A 62 15.49 -27.97 1.48
N LYS A 63 14.37 -28.27 0.81
CA LYS A 63 13.60 -29.52 0.95
C LYS A 63 13.26 -29.81 2.42
N GLU A 64 12.98 -28.76 3.18
CA GLU A 64 12.59 -28.83 4.58
C GLU A 64 11.08 -28.79 4.72
N ASN A 65 10.54 -29.65 5.58
CA ASN A 65 9.13 -29.57 5.96
C ASN A 65 8.92 -28.41 6.93
N ILE A 66 7.85 -27.64 6.72
CA ILE A 66 7.39 -26.62 7.66
C ILE A 66 6.89 -27.30 8.94
N LYS A 67 7.37 -26.83 10.09
CA LYS A 67 7.10 -27.40 11.42
C LYS A 67 6.41 -26.38 12.33
N THR A 68 5.87 -26.88 13.45
CA THR A 68 5.37 -26.01 14.52
C THR A 68 6.49 -25.12 15.06
N GLY A 69 6.19 -23.83 15.22
CA GLY A 69 7.14 -22.79 15.59
C GLY A 69 7.58 -21.94 14.39
N ASP A 70 7.49 -22.46 13.17
CA ASP A 70 7.96 -21.75 11.98
C ASP A 70 7.11 -20.52 11.68
N LYS A 71 7.80 -19.52 11.12
CA LYS A 71 7.23 -18.28 10.62
C LYS A 71 7.50 -18.22 9.13
N VAL A 72 6.44 -18.27 8.33
CA VAL A 72 6.53 -18.37 6.87
C VAL A 72 5.71 -17.26 6.22
N TYR A 73 6.22 -16.70 5.12
CA TYR A 73 5.45 -15.79 4.29
C TYR A 73 5.54 -16.17 2.81
N LEU A 74 4.56 -15.73 2.03
CA LEU A 74 4.50 -15.89 0.58
C LEU A 74 4.13 -14.55 -0.05
N VAL A 75 4.84 -14.18 -1.11
CA VAL A 75 4.51 -13.01 -1.92
C VAL A 75 3.98 -13.45 -3.28
N LYS A 76 2.76 -13.03 -3.62
CA LYS A 76 2.17 -13.30 -4.93
C LYS A 76 2.28 -12.08 -5.83
N SER A 77 2.99 -12.25 -6.94
CA SER A 77 3.16 -11.24 -8.02
C SER A 77 3.68 -9.87 -7.55
N GLY A 78 4.26 -9.80 -6.34
CA GLY A 78 4.67 -8.55 -5.68
C GLY A 78 3.52 -7.61 -5.36
N LYS A 79 2.28 -8.10 -5.21
CA LYS A 79 1.08 -7.28 -4.95
C LYS A 79 0.18 -7.83 -3.83
N ALA A 80 0.39 -9.06 -3.42
CA ALA A 80 -0.31 -9.69 -2.31
C ALA A 80 0.69 -10.46 -1.45
N LEU A 81 0.40 -10.54 -0.17
CA LEU A 81 1.24 -11.18 0.82
C LEU A 81 0.39 -12.01 1.78
N LEU A 82 0.88 -13.21 2.09
CA LEU A 82 0.33 -14.06 3.14
C LEU A 82 1.46 -14.34 4.14
N ALA A 83 1.15 -14.30 5.43
CA ALA A 83 2.11 -14.62 6.49
C ALA A 83 1.44 -15.52 7.54
N PHE A 84 2.17 -16.55 7.96
CA PHE A 84 1.69 -17.55 8.91
C PHE A 84 2.72 -17.79 10.00
N LYS A 85 2.23 -17.85 11.24
CA LYS A 85 2.97 -18.42 12.38
C LYS A 85 2.37 -19.79 12.67
N ILE A 86 3.15 -20.85 12.46
CA ILE A 86 2.66 -22.22 12.56
C ILE A 86 2.61 -22.65 14.04
N ALA A 87 1.41 -22.80 14.57
CA ALA A 87 1.19 -23.13 15.99
C ALA A 87 0.83 -24.61 16.24
N GLY A 88 0.65 -25.42 15.19
CA GLY A 88 0.26 -26.82 15.32
C GLY A 88 -0.30 -27.40 14.03
N ASN A 89 -1.15 -28.43 14.16
CA ASN A 89 -1.79 -29.07 13.02
C ASN A 89 -2.82 -28.14 12.35
N PHE A 90 -2.56 -27.75 11.11
CA PHE A 90 -3.43 -26.90 10.30
C PHE A 90 -4.87 -27.44 10.14
N ARG A 91 -5.06 -28.77 10.20
CA ARG A 91 -6.41 -29.39 10.15
C ARG A 91 -7.29 -29.04 11.35
N LYS A 92 -6.70 -28.54 12.45
CA LYS A 92 -7.46 -28.05 13.62
C LYS A 92 -7.99 -26.62 13.44
N GLY A 93 -7.74 -26.00 12.29
CA GLY A 93 -8.17 -24.64 11.98
C GLY A 93 -7.06 -23.60 12.16
N LEU A 94 -7.37 -22.37 11.81
CA LEU A 94 -6.45 -21.23 11.85
C LEU A 94 -7.20 -19.95 12.24
N ASN A 95 -6.51 -19.06 12.95
CA ASN A 95 -7.01 -17.71 13.22
C ASN A 95 -6.45 -16.79 12.14
N MET A 96 -7.31 -16.26 11.28
CA MET A 96 -6.92 -15.40 10.17
C MET A 96 -7.42 -13.97 10.37
N VAL A 97 -6.56 -13.01 10.05
CA VAL A 97 -6.95 -11.64 9.76
C VAL A 97 -6.61 -11.37 8.30
N ALA A 98 -7.53 -10.76 7.58
CA ALA A 98 -7.35 -10.39 6.19
C ALA A 98 -7.68 -8.91 6.00
N ALA A 99 -6.88 -8.25 5.18
CA ALA A 99 -7.06 -6.86 4.76
C ALA A 99 -6.60 -6.75 3.29
N HIS A 100 -6.98 -5.65 2.64
CA HIS A 100 -6.46 -5.30 1.33
C HIS A 100 -5.47 -4.14 1.46
N ILE A 101 -4.52 -4.05 0.52
CA ILE A 101 -3.38 -3.10 0.58
C ILE A 101 -3.31 -2.20 -0.66
N ASP A 102 -4.28 -2.30 -1.55
CA ASP A 102 -4.53 -1.34 -2.61
C ASP A 102 -5.32 -0.15 -2.09
N SER A 103 -5.20 0.99 -2.76
CA SER A 103 -5.92 2.23 -2.44
C SER A 103 -6.37 2.93 -3.72
N PRO A 104 -7.47 3.71 -3.69
CA PRO A 104 -7.90 4.50 -4.84
C PRO A 104 -6.80 5.45 -5.33
N ARG A 105 -6.60 5.51 -6.65
CA ARG A 105 -5.47 6.22 -7.27
C ARG A 105 -5.72 6.55 -8.73
N LEU A 106 -4.72 7.15 -9.38
CA LEU A 106 -4.69 7.42 -10.81
C LEU A 106 -3.58 6.61 -11.46
N ASP A 107 -3.95 5.69 -12.34
CA ASP A 107 -2.99 4.88 -13.11
C ASP A 107 -2.78 5.49 -14.48
N LEU A 108 -1.56 5.41 -15.00
CA LEU A 108 -1.29 5.75 -16.39
C LEU A 108 -1.99 4.76 -17.32
N LYS A 109 -2.59 5.28 -18.40
CA LYS A 109 -3.08 4.41 -19.49
C LYS A 109 -1.91 3.70 -20.17
N PRO A 110 -2.12 2.57 -20.87
CA PRO A 110 -1.05 1.86 -21.58
C PRO A 110 -0.27 2.72 -22.59
N LYS A 111 -0.92 3.72 -23.19
CA LYS A 111 -0.28 4.75 -24.03
C LYS A 111 -0.56 6.13 -23.44
N PRO A 112 0.16 6.54 -22.38
CA PRO A 112 -0.22 7.69 -21.57
C PRO A 112 0.27 9.01 -22.18
N LEU A 113 1.45 9.02 -22.78
CA LEU A 113 2.10 10.23 -23.26
C LEU A 113 1.35 10.82 -24.46
N LYS A 114 0.95 12.08 -24.33
CA LYS A 114 0.31 12.89 -25.38
C LYS A 114 0.83 14.31 -25.34
N GLU A 115 1.00 14.90 -26.51
CA GLU A 115 1.30 16.33 -26.62
C GLU A 115 0.04 17.10 -26.99
N LYS A 116 -0.16 18.26 -26.37
CA LYS A 116 -1.20 19.22 -26.74
C LYS A 116 -0.74 20.62 -26.38
N SER A 117 -0.92 21.59 -27.29
CA SER A 117 -0.59 22.99 -27.04
C SER A 117 0.86 23.23 -26.56
N GLY A 118 1.82 22.47 -27.10
CA GLY A 118 3.24 22.58 -26.71
C GLY A 118 3.59 21.99 -25.34
N LEU A 119 2.66 21.27 -24.69
CA LEU A 119 2.88 20.61 -23.41
C LEU A 119 2.70 19.10 -23.53
N ALA A 120 3.56 18.34 -22.83
CA ALA A 120 3.44 16.90 -22.67
C ALA A 120 2.52 16.57 -21.49
N PHE A 121 1.56 15.69 -21.72
CA PHE A 121 0.58 15.21 -20.74
C PHE A 121 0.66 13.69 -20.62
N LEU A 122 0.32 13.21 -19.42
CA LEU A 122 0.17 11.79 -19.12
C LEU A 122 -1.32 11.49 -18.90
N LYS A 123 -1.92 10.74 -19.83
CA LYS A 123 -3.32 10.30 -19.69
C LYS A 123 -3.44 9.24 -18.61
N THR A 124 -4.36 9.47 -17.69
CA THR A 124 -4.66 8.56 -16.59
C THR A 124 -6.00 7.83 -16.78
N HIS A 125 -6.19 6.79 -15.98
CA HIS A 125 -7.47 6.17 -15.68
C HIS A 125 -7.53 5.97 -14.16
N TYR A 126 -8.66 6.31 -13.54
CA TYR A 126 -8.78 6.15 -12.10
C TYR A 126 -8.95 4.68 -11.73
N TYR A 127 -8.40 4.31 -10.57
CA TYR A 127 -8.58 3.02 -9.92
C TYR A 127 -9.39 3.23 -8.64
N GLY A 128 -10.42 2.41 -8.42
CA GLY A 128 -11.34 2.55 -7.28
C GLY A 128 -12.33 3.71 -7.40
N GLY A 129 -13.02 4.04 -6.30
CA GLY A 129 -14.08 5.05 -6.26
C GLY A 129 -13.61 6.44 -5.83
N ILE A 130 -12.77 7.11 -6.63
CA ILE A 130 -12.23 8.43 -6.26
C ILE A 130 -13.27 9.55 -6.36
N LYS A 131 -13.17 10.54 -5.46
CA LYS A 131 -13.81 11.85 -5.64
C LYS A 131 -12.92 12.71 -6.53
N LYS A 132 -13.21 12.72 -7.84
CA LYS A 132 -12.34 13.31 -8.88
C LYS A 132 -11.87 14.74 -8.59
N TYR A 133 -12.75 15.59 -8.03
CA TYR A 133 -12.42 16.98 -7.72
C TYR A 133 -11.33 17.15 -6.65
N GLN A 134 -11.09 16.13 -5.80
CA GLN A 134 -10.03 16.17 -4.78
C GLN A 134 -8.63 15.90 -5.36
N TRP A 135 -8.53 15.52 -6.63
CA TRP A 135 -7.27 15.20 -7.30
C TRP A 135 -6.78 16.33 -8.21
N LEU A 136 -7.48 17.46 -8.22
CA LEU A 136 -7.13 18.64 -9.00
C LEU A 136 -6.27 19.59 -8.15
N ASN A 137 -5.32 20.28 -8.78
CA ASN A 137 -4.46 21.31 -8.18
C ASN A 137 -3.71 20.90 -6.90
N ILE A 138 -3.41 19.61 -6.74
CA ILE A 138 -2.52 19.10 -5.69
C ILE A 138 -1.23 18.55 -6.30
N PRO A 139 -0.09 18.60 -5.59
CA PRO A 139 1.13 17.93 -6.04
C PRO A 139 0.93 16.41 -6.03
N LEU A 140 1.32 15.75 -7.11
CA LEU A 140 1.23 14.32 -7.30
C LEU A 140 2.62 13.73 -7.56
N ALA A 141 2.88 12.56 -6.98
CA ALA A 141 4.06 11.75 -7.27
C ALA A 141 3.72 10.65 -8.28
N LEU A 142 4.69 10.26 -9.11
CA LEU A 142 4.60 9.09 -9.98
C LEU A 142 5.36 7.93 -9.34
N VAL A 143 4.62 6.91 -8.94
CA VAL A 143 5.18 5.72 -8.27
C VAL A 143 4.70 4.46 -8.99
N GLY A 144 5.61 3.58 -9.35
CA GLY A 144 5.27 2.33 -10.03
C GLY A 144 6.47 1.54 -10.53
N THR A 145 6.20 0.55 -11.39
CA THR A 145 7.24 -0.31 -11.98
C THR A 145 7.00 -0.43 -13.48
N VAL A 146 8.05 -0.24 -14.27
CA VAL A 146 8.09 -0.51 -15.70
C VAL A 146 8.79 -1.86 -15.92
N VAL A 147 8.24 -2.70 -16.79
CA VAL A 147 8.89 -3.93 -17.24
C VAL A 147 9.37 -3.68 -18.67
N LEU A 148 10.68 -3.77 -18.87
CA LEU A 148 11.32 -3.60 -20.18
C LEU A 148 11.16 -4.87 -21.02
N GLU A 149 11.43 -4.76 -22.33
CA GLU A 149 11.29 -5.89 -23.27
C GLU A 149 12.20 -7.07 -22.92
N ASN A 150 13.37 -6.80 -22.33
CA ASN A 150 14.30 -7.83 -21.86
C ASN A 150 13.87 -8.48 -20.53
N GLY A 151 12.74 -8.05 -19.95
CA GLY A 151 12.20 -8.54 -18.68
C GLY A 151 12.68 -7.78 -17.44
N ASP A 152 13.61 -6.83 -17.58
CA ASP A 152 14.11 -6.04 -16.46
C ASP A 152 13.01 -5.15 -15.88
N LYS A 153 13.03 -5.01 -14.56
CA LYS A 153 12.09 -4.16 -13.81
C LYS A 153 12.78 -2.87 -13.41
N VAL A 154 12.20 -1.75 -13.81
CA VAL A 154 12.62 -0.41 -13.40
C VAL A 154 11.57 0.16 -12.46
N ASN A 155 11.97 0.42 -11.21
CA ASN A 155 11.12 1.11 -10.24
C ASN A 155 11.17 2.61 -10.48
N ILE A 156 9.99 3.24 -10.49
CA ILE A 156 9.79 4.67 -10.67
C ILE A 156 9.28 5.23 -9.35
N ASN A 157 9.95 6.28 -8.87
CA ASN A 157 9.53 7.05 -7.71
C ASN A 157 9.97 8.51 -7.94
N ILE A 158 9.07 9.33 -8.49
CA ILE A 158 9.34 10.73 -8.82
C ILE A 158 8.34 11.61 -8.08
N GLY A 159 8.84 12.59 -7.33
CA GLY A 159 8.03 13.58 -6.62
C GLY A 159 7.91 13.32 -5.12
N ASN A 160 8.62 12.31 -4.60
CA ASN A 160 8.66 11.99 -3.17
C ASN A 160 10.00 12.38 -2.51
N ALA A 161 11.09 12.56 -3.28
CA ALA A 161 12.35 13.02 -2.73
C ALA A 161 12.43 14.56 -2.71
N PRO A 162 13.13 15.17 -1.74
CA PRO A 162 13.39 16.60 -1.75
C PRO A 162 14.09 17.04 -3.04
N GLY A 163 13.51 18.02 -3.74
CA GLY A 163 14.03 18.52 -5.01
C GLY A 163 13.52 17.80 -6.25
N ASP A 164 12.77 16.70 -6.11
CA ASP A 164 12.11 16.07 -7.24
C ASP A 164 11.04 17.00 -7.84
N PRO A 165 10.86 16.97 -9.18
CA PRO A 165 9.67 17.56 -9.77
C PRO A 165 8.42 16.77 -9.35
N VAL A 166 7.30 17.49 -9.26
CA VAL A 166 5.98 16.90 -9.00
C VAL A 166 5.07 17.08 -10.22
N PHE A 167 4.01 16.29 -10.27
CA PHE A 167 2.97 16.37 -11.30
C PHE A 167 1.74 17.07 -10.75
N VAL A 168 0.88 17.56 -11.63
CA VAL A 168 -0.40 18.19 -11.26
C VAL A 168 -1.45 17.90 -12.31
N ILE A 169 -2.71 17.80 -11.88
CA ILE A 169 -3.87 17.86 -12.76
C ILE A 169 -4.50 19.24 -12.56
N SER A 170 -4.28 20.14 -13.51
CA SER A 170 -4.79 21.51 -13.42
C SER A 170 -6.30 21.56 -13.50
N ASP A 171 -6.93 22.30 -12.59
CA ASP A 171 -8.33 22.70 -12.72
C ASP A 171 -8.47 24.01 -13.51
N LEU A 172 -9.67 24.24 -14.03
CA LEU A 172 -10.02 25.52 -14.62
C LEU A 172 -10.17 26.57 -13.50
N LEU A 173 -9.53 27.73 -13.70
CA LEU A 173 -9.65 28.84 -12.76
C LEU A 173 -11.10 29.35 -12.68
N PRO A 174 -11.59 29.75 -11.49
CA PRO A 174 -13.02 30.03 -11.26
C PRO A 174 -13.57 31.17 -12.12
N HIS A 175 -12.76 32.17 -12.47
CA HIS A 175 -13.19 33.29 -13.32
C HIS A 175 -13.64 32.89 -14.73
N LEU A 176 -13.22 31.70 -15.22
CA LEU A 176 -13.59 31.18 -16.54
C LEU A 176 -14.52 29.95 -16.44
N ASP A 177 -14.76 29.43 -15.25
CA ASP A 177 -15.60 28.24 -15.05
C ASP A 177 -17.08 28.61 -14.86
N ASN A 178 -17.76 28.88 -15.97
CA ASN A 178 -19.18 29.25 -15.99
C ASN A 178 -20.13 28.06 -16.19
N ARG A 179 -19.65 26.82 -15.99
CA ARG A 179 -20.46 25.62 -16.19
C ARG A 179 -21.53 25.54 -15.09
N LYS A 180 -22.79 25.35 -15.48
CA LYS A 180 -23.86 25.02 -14.53
C LYS A 180 -23.72 23.55 -14.16
N GLY A 181 -23.59 23.28 -12.86
CA GLY A 181 -23.47 21.92 -12.30
C GLY A 181 -24.70 21.06 -12.55
#